data_AF-A0A2H9HYQ2-F1
#
_entry.id   AF-A0A2H9HYQ2-F1
#
_cell.length_a   1.000
_cell.length_b   1.000
_cell.length_c   1.000
_cell.angle_alpha   90.00
_cell.angle_beta   90.00
_cell.angle_gamma   90.00
#
_symmetry.space_group_name_H-M   'P 1'
#
loop_
_entity.id
_entity.type
_entity.pdbx_description
1 polymer ?
#
loop_
_entity_poly.entity_id
_entity_poly.type
_entity_poly.pdbx_seq_one_letter_code
_entity_poly.pdbx_strand_id
1 'polypeptide(L)'
;MSRVKEILGEDPETFFAEKRYEYITKILSRVLKGAKPLTLTDLLDKVLLNRYIGIPVFLTFWWILFRFTFDVSAPLSDLIDTFFGWLGEASRSMIADEQLASFIADGVFGGLGGVLVFLPPIFFLFFGLSLLEDSGYLARAAFVVDKVMYKLGLHGKSFIPMLIGFGCNIPGVMATRTIDSEKDRILTILVNPLMSCSARLPVYLLIGGAVLGPYAAAGTYAMYVLGIALAVGMALLFRRTIPYFRGRPSPFILELPMYSRPKVRDTLIHMWERGSLFLRKAGTIILAGIIVVWILSSYPWGAPIEESYLGILGRFLEPIFRPLGFDWRGAVALFFGFIAKEIVVGSFAVIFGLGEESEIEEIQRVIR
;
A
#
# COMPACT_ATOMS: atom_id res chain seq x y z
N MET A 1 -3.06 25.16 -36.06
CA MET A 1 -3.49 23.86 -35.47
C MET A 1 -4.89 23.93 -34.86
N SER A 2 -5.28 24.99 -34.14
CA SER A 2 -6.63 25.17 -33.56
C SER A 2 -7.77 25.05 -34.58
N ARG A 3 -7.65 25.71 -35.73
CA ARG A 3 -8.66 25.71 -36.80
C ARG A 3 -8.87 24.34 -37.47
N VAL A 4 -7.87 23.46 -37.42
CA VAL A 4 -7.91 22.11 -38.00
C VAL A 4 -8.56 21.14 -37.01
N LYS A 5 -8.32 21.34 -35.71
CA LYS A 5 -8.95 20.59 -34.61
C LYS A 5 -10.47 20.86 -34.52
N GLU A 6 -10.90 22.07 -34.84
CA GLU A 6 -12.33 22.45 -34.93
C GLU A 6 -13.08 21.75 -36.07
N ILE A 7 -12.40 21.50 -37.20
CA ILE A 7 -13.02 20.88 -38.39
C ILE A 7 -13.02 19.35 -38.27
N LEU A 8 -11.96 18.77 -37.70
CA LEU A 8 -11.78 17.32 -37.59
C LEU A 8 -12.35 16.72 -36.31
N GLY A 9 -12.64 17.51 -35.28
CA GLY A 9 -13.14 17.03 -33.98
C GLY A 9 -12.12 16.26 -33.15
N GLU A 10 -10.94 15.95 -33.71
CA GLU A 10 -9.85 15.21 -33.11
C GLU A 10 -8.50 15.89 -33.39
N ASP A 11 -7.44 15.43 -32.72
CA ASP A 11 -6.11 15.97 -32.92
C ASP A 11 -5.62 15.68 -34.36
N PRO A 12 -5.09 16.67 -35.10
CA PRO A 12 -4.71 16.48 -36.51
C PRO A 12 -3.69 15.37 -36.71
N GLU A 13 -2.79 15.18 -35.74
CA GLU A 13 -1.78 14.11 -35.75
C GLU A 13 -2.42 12.71 -35.70
N THR A 14 -3.46 12.54 -34.88
CA THR A 14 -4.23 11.29 -34.77
C THR A 14 -4.95 10.97 -36.07
N PHE A 15 -5.59 11.97 -36.69
CA PHE A 15 -6.30 11.79 -37.96
C PHE A 15 -5.37 11.36 -39.11
N PHE A 16 -4.20 12.01 -39.22
CA PHE A 16 -3.21 11.62 -40.24
C PHE A 16 -2.61 10.24 -39.97
N ALA A 17 -2.41 9.87 -38.70
CA ALA A 17 -1.95 8.53 -38.33
C ALA A 17 -2.98 7.47 -38.72
N GLU A 18 -4.26 7.66 -38.39
CA GLU A 18 -5.34 6.74 -38.79
C GLU A 18 -5.41 6.55 -40.30
N LYS A 19 -5.40 7.63 -41.09
CA LYS A 19 -5.46 7.51 -42.56
C LYS A 19 -4.26 6.78 -43.16
N ARG A 20 -3.06 6.95 -42.58
CA ARG A 20 -1.86 6.20 -42.98
C ARG A 20 -2.03 4.71 -42.67
N TYR A 21 -2.48 4.37 -41.46
CA TYR A 21 -2.72 2.98 -41.08
C TYR A 21 -3.80 2.33 -41.96
N GLU A 22 -4.90 3.04 -42.25
CA GLU A 22 -5.98 2.57 -43.13
C GLU A 22 -5.47 2.20 -44.54
N TYR A 23 -4.57 3.03 -45.07
CA TYR A 23 -3.94 2.80 -46.38
C TYR A 23 -2.96 1.62 -46.34
N ILE A 24 -2.14 1.52 -45.29
CA ILE A 24 -1.21 0.40 -45.08
C ILE A 24 -1.98 -0.92 -44.95
N THR A 25 -3.10 -0.95 -44.22
CA THR A 25 -3.95 -2.14 -44.07
C THR A 25 -4.50 -2.62 -45.42
N LYS A 26 -4.93 -1.70 -46.31
CA LYS A 26 -5.38 -2.04 -47.67
C LYS A 26 -4.28 -2.66 -48.55
N ILE A 27 -3.03 -2.23 -48.37
CA ILE A 27 -1.89 -2.81 -49.08
C ILE A 27 -1.55 -4.17 -48.48
N LEU A 28 -1.46 -4.27 -47.15
CA LEU A 28 -1.17 -5.50 -46.44
C LEU A 28 -2.17 -6.61 -46.77
N SER A 29 -3.47 -6.31 -46.85
CA SER A 29 -4.50 -7.30 -47.18
C SER A 29 -4.36 -7.88 -48.60
N ARG A 30 -3.65 -7.18 -49.51
CA ARG A 30 -3.40 -7.66 -50.88
C ARG A 30 -2.13 -8.49 -51.00
N VAL A 31 -1.14 -8.22 -50.14
CA VAL A 31 0.22 -8.80 -50.25
C VAL A 31 0.43 -9.95 -49.26
N LEU A 32 -0.18 -9.89 -48.07
CA LEU A 32 0.03 -10.87 -47.02
C LEU A 32 -0.92 -12.07 -47.21
N LYS A 33 -0.40 -13.17 -47.76
CA LYS A 33 -1.11 -14.45 -47.88
C LYS A 33 -0.57 -15.43 -46.83
N GLY A 34 -1.42 -15.85 -45.90
CA GLY A 34 -1.09 -16.82 -44.86
C GLY A 34 -1.65 -16.42 -43.49
N ALA A 35 -2.04 -17.40 -42.69
CA ALA A 35 -2.36 -17.17 -41.28
C ALA A 35 -1.05 -17.04 -40.49
N LYS A 36 -0.92 -15.99 -39.68
CA LYS A 36 0.21 -15.84 -38.76
C LYS A 36 0.22 -17.07 -37.83
N PRO A 37 1.34 -17.81 -37.71
CA PRO A 37 1.40 -18.93 -36.77
C PRO A 37 1.11 -18.40 -35.37
N LEU A 38 0.23 -19.08 -34.64
CA LEU A 38 -0.06 -18.73 -33.24
C LEU A 38 1.21 -18.89 -32.43
N THR A 39 1.75 -17.78 -31.93
CA THR A 39 2.91 -17.82 -31.04
C THR A 39 2.44 -18.13 -29.61
N LEU A 40 3.35 -18.64 -28.76
CA LEU A 40 3.04 -18.88 -27.33
C LEU A 40 2.52 -17.60 -26.64
N THR A 41 3.03 -16.44 -27.05
CA THR A 41 2.56 -15.11 -26.66
C THR A 41 1.08 -14.89 -27.01
N ASP A 42 0.66 -15.23 -28.23
CA ASP A 42 -0.73 -15.08 -28.67
C ASP A 42 -1.69 -16.00 -27.89
N LEU A 43 -1.23 -17.20 -27.54
CA LEU A 43 -1.97 -18.15 -26.70
C LEU A 43 -2.15 -17.64 -25.27
N LEU A 44 -1.07 -17.11 -24.67
CA LEU A 44 -1.12 -16.49 -23.35
C LEU A 44 -2.06 -15.29 -23.34
N ASP A 45 -1.93 -14.37 -24.30
CA ASP A 45 -2.79 -13.19 -24.40
C ASP A 45 -4.27 -13.58 -24.59
N LYS A 46 -4.58 -14.66 -25.30
CA LYS A 46 -5.96 -15.15 -25.45
C LYS A 46 -6.61 -15.54 -24.11
N VAL A 47 -5.81 -16.02 -23.16
CA VAL A 47 -6.27 -16.36 -21.81
C VAL A 47 -6.25 -15.13 -20.91
N LEU A 48 -5.11 -14.41 -20.86
CA LEU A 48 -4.90 -13.29 -19.95
C LEU A 48 -5.77 -12.08 -20.28
N LEU A 49 -6.04 -11.80 -21.55
CA LEU A 49 -6.88 -10.69 -22.00
C LEU A 49 -8.36 -11.05 -22.12
N ASN A 50 -8.74 -12.28 -21.78
CA ASN A 50 -10.13 -12.68 -21.84
C ASN A 50 -10.97 -11.89 -20.83
N ARG A 51 -12.12 -11.36 -21.26
CA ARG A 51 -13.02 -10.57 -20.41
C ARG A 51 -13.48 -11.28 -19.14
N TYR A 52 -13.65 -12.59 -19.17
CA TYR A 52 -14.16 -13.39 -18.05
C TYR A 52 -13.06 -14.13 -17.30
N ILE A 53 -12.04 -14.63 -18.00
CA ILE A 53 -10.95 -15.42 -17.39
C ILE A 53 -9.81 -14.51 -16.91
N GLY A 54 -9.60 -13.36 -17.54
CA GLY A 54 -8.52 -12.43 -17.20
C GLY A 54 -8.61 -11.88 -15.77
N ILE A 55 -9.82 -11.54 -15.30
CA ILE A 55 -10.02 -11.01 -13.93
C ILE A 55 -9.70 -12.09 -12.87
N PRO A 56 -10.26 -13.32 -12.93
CA PRO A 56 -9.88 -14.40 -12.03
C PRO A 56 -8.39 -14.72 -12.06
N VAL A 57 -7.78 -14.85 -13.24
CA VAL A 57 -6.34 -15.12 -13.36
C VAL A 57 -5.52 -14.02 -12.71
N PHE A 58 -5.93 -12.77 -12.89
CA PHE A 58 -5.33 -11.64 -12.23
C PHE A 58 -5.43 -11.69 -10.71
N LEU A 59 -6.61 -11.96 -10.17
CA LEU A 59 -6.79 -12.13 -8.72
C LEU A 59 -5.95 -13.29 -8.18
N THR A 60 -5.79 -14.38 -8.93
CA THR A 60 -4.93 -15.51 -8.56
C THR A 60 -3.46 -15.11 -8.52
N PHE A 61 -2.92 -14.44 -9.54
CA PHE A 61 -1.54 -13.95 -9.52
C PHE A 61 -1.30 -12.98 -8.36
N TRP A 62 -2.28 -12.14 -8.07
CA TRP A 62 -2.23 -11.20 -6.96
C TRP A 62 -2.24 -11.90 -5.60
N TRP A 63 -3.07 -12.95 -5.45
CA TRP A 63 -3.09 -13.79 -4.27
C TRP A 63 -1.76 -14.54 -4.08
N ILE A 64 -1.19 -15.11 -5.15
CA ILE A 64 0.13 -15.75 -5.14
C ILE A 64 1.21 -14.75 -4.71
N LEU A 65 1.19 -13.54 -5.26
CA LEU A 65 2.16 -12.50 -4.92
C LEU A 65 2.13 -12.21 -3.42
N PHE A 66 0.96 -11.95 -2.84
CA PHE A 66 0.84 -11.68 -1.41
C PHE A 66 1.21 -12.88 -0.55
N ARG A 67 0.79 -14.08 -0.93
CA ARG A 67 1.12 -15.30 -0.21
C ARG A 67 2.64 -15.51 -0.19
N PHE A 68 3.29 -15.37 -1.34
CA PHE A 68 4.74 -15.40 -1.46
C PHE A 68 5.41 -14.34 -0.59
N THR A 69 4.92 -13.10 -0.63
CA THR A 69 5.47 -12.02 0.17
C THR A 69 5.42 -12.35 1.66
N PHE A 70 4.26 -12.68 2.23
CA PHE A 70 4.14 -12.89 3.67
C PHE A 70 4.79 -14.19 4.14
N ASP A 71 4.51 -15.32 3.48
CA ASP A 71 5.02 -16.62 3.91
C ASP A 71 6.56 -16.68 3.87
N VAL A 72 7.18 -16.12 2.82
CA VAL A 72 8.64 -16.12 2.67
C VAL A 72 9.29 -15.08 3.58
N SER A 73 8.60 -13.96 3.85
CA SER A 73 9.13 -12.91 4.73
C SER A 73 9.02 -13.23 6.22
N ALA A 74 8.04 -14.02 6.65
CA ALA A 74 7.78 -14.34 8.06
C ALA A 74 9.03 -14.83 8.81
N PRO A 75 9.75 -15.89 8.37
CA PRO A 75 10.90 -16.40 9.11
C PRO A 75 12.05 -15.38 9.21
N LEU A 76 12.19 -14.49 8.23
CA LEU A 76 13.19 -13.41 8.28
C LEU A 76 12.76 -12.28 9.22
N SER A 77 11.46 -12.03 9.32
CA SER A 77 10.90 -11.01 10.19
C SER A 77 11.01 -11.46 11.65
N ASP A 78 10.67 -12.72 11.95
CA ASP A 78 10.80 -13.32 13.28
C ASP A 78 12.26 -13.37 13.76
N LEU A 79 13.20 -13.61 12.84
CA LEU A 79 14.64 -13.58 13.14
C LEU A 79 15.11 -12.18 13.54
N ILE A 80 14.64 -11.15 12.83
CA ILE A 80 14.96 -9.75 13.15
C ILE A 80 14.38 -9.41 14.53
N ASP A 81 13.12 -9.76 14.76
CA ASP A 81 12.43 -9.52 16.03
C ASP A 81 13.19 -10.14 17.21
N THR A 82 13.50 -11.43 17.11
CA THR A 82 14.27 -12.17 18.12
C THR A 82 15.66 -11.56 18.36
N PHE A 83 16.34 -11.14 17.29
CA PHE A 83 17.67 -10.53 17.38
C PHE A 83 17.65 -9.19 18.13
N PHE A 84 16.67 -8.34 17.84
CA PHE A 84 16.52 -7.05 18.53
C PHE A 84 15.98 -7.19 19.96
N GLY A 85 15.08 -8.16 20.21
CA GLY A 85 14.65 -8.52 21.56
C GLY A 85 15.83 -9.00 22.43
N TRP A 86 16.70 -9.85 21.88
CA TRP A 86 17.93 -10.28 22.56
C TRP A 86 18.88 -9.11 22.85
N LEU A 87 19.06 -8.17 21.90
CA LEU A 87 19.87 -6.96 22.13
C LEU A 87 19.26 -6.06 23.21
N GLY A 88 17.92 -5.95 23.25
CA GLY A 88 17.18 -5.22 24.28
C GLY A 88 17.46 -5.79 25.66
N GLU A 89 17.29 -7.10 25.85
CA GLU A 89 17.53 -7.75 27.15
C GLU A 89 19.01 -7.72 27.56
N ALA A 90 19.93 -7.93 26.60
CA ALA A 90 21.36 -7.78 26.85
C ALA A 90 21.70 -6.37 27.35
N SER A 91 21.10 -5.33 26.76
CA SER A 91 21.33 -3.95 27.18
C SER A 91 20.84 -3.66 28.61
N ARG A 92 19.70 -4.24 29.02
CA ARG A 92 19.21 -4.14 30.41
C ARG A 92 20.15 -4.77 31.42
N SER A 93 20.79 -5.89 31.06
CA SER A 93 21.72 -6.59 31.95
C SER A 93 23.07 -5.88 32.14
N MET A 94 23.49 -5.03 31.20
CA MET A 94 24.80 -4.38 31.21
C MET A 94 24.77 -2.95 31.78
N ILE A 95 23.61 -2.31 31.85
CA ILE A 95 23.45 -0.91 32.24
C ILE A 95 22.86 -0.82 33.65
N ALA A 96 23.57 -0.19 34.57
CA ALA A 96 23.14 -0.04 35.97
C ALA A 96 22.07 1.05 36.17
N ASP A 97 21.97 2.02 35.25
CA ASP A 97 20.94 3.07 35.28
C ASP A 97 19.67 2.58 34.57
N GLU A 98 18.59 2.41 35.34
CA GLU A 98 17.30 1.92 34.88
C GLU A 98 16.69 2.81 33.77
N GLN A 99 16.95 4.11 33.79
CA GLN A 99 16.42 5.04 32.79
C GLN A 99 17.14 4.86 31.45
N LEU A 100 18.47 4.78 31.50
CA LEU A 100 19.29 4.59 30.31
C LEU A 100 19.09 3.19 29.72
N ALA A 101 18.90 2.18 30.58
CA ALA A 101 18.58 0.82 30.19
C ALA A 101 17.23 0.73 29.45
N SER A 102 16.16 1.33 29.97
CA SER A 102 14.85 1.33 29.27
C SER A 102 14.89 2.16 27.98
N PHE A 103 15.64 3.27 27.93
CA PHE A 103 15.78 4.03 26.69
C PHE A 103 16.43 3.22 25.57
N ILE A 104 17.53 2.55 25.88
CA ILE A 104 18.30 1.78 24.90
C ILE A 104 17.54 0.50 24.52
N ALA A 105 16.97 -0.20 25.51
CA ALA A 105 16.24 -1.44 25.27
C ALA A 105 14.92 -1.21 24.51
N ASP A 106 14.03 -0.38 25.07
CA ASP A 106 12.67 -0.22 24.54
C ASP A 106 12.61 0.87 23.47
N GLY A 107 13.19 2.04 23.76
CA GLY A 107 13.15 3.18 22.85
C GLY A 107 13.97 2.99 21.57
N VAL A 108 15.19 2.45 21.68
CA VAL A 108 16.10 2.29 20.53
C VAL A 108 16.02 0.90 19.93
N PHE A 109 16.27 -0.17 20.69
CA PHE A 109 16.28 -1.53 20.14
C PHE A 109 14.88 -2.06 19.82
N GLY A 110 13.90 -1.87 20.71
CA GLY A 110 12.48 -2.18 20.45
C GLY A 110 11.95 -1.41 19.25
N GLY A 111 12.17 -0.08 19.24
CA GLY A 111 11.79 0.77 18.11
C GLY A 111 12.46 0.39 16.78
N LEU A 112 13.77 0.12 16.77
CA LEU A 112 14.49 -0.34 15.58
C LEU A 112 14.01 -1.72 15.11
N GLY A 113 13.80 -2.65 16.05
CA GLY A 113 13.26 -3.99 15.80
C GLY A 113 11.91 -3.88 15.10
N GLY A 114 10.97 -3.14 15.68
CA GLY A 114 9.64 -2.90 15.12
C GLY A 114 9.69 -2.33 13.70
N VAL A 115 10.58 -1.38 13.40
CA VAL A 115 10.75 -0.84 12.03
C VAL A 115 11.32 -1.89 11.06
N LEU A 116 12.33 -2.64 11.50
CA LEU A 116 13.08 -3.55 10.65
C LEU A 116 12.34 -4.87 10.37
N VAL A 117 11.44 -5.28 11.25
CA VAL A 117 10.54 -6.45 11.06
C VAL A 117 9.65 -6.28 9.81
N PHE A 118 9.30 -5.05 9.41
CA PHE A 118 8.54 -4.81 8.18
C PHE A 118 9.39 -4.81 6.91
N LEU A 119 10.72 -4.84 7.03
CA LEU A 119 11.63 -4.75 5.90
C LEU A 119 11.53 -6.00 4.98
N PRO A 120 11.58 -7.25 5.49
CA PRO A 120 11.50 -8.42 4.63
C PRO A 120 10.22 -8.47 3.78
N PRO A 121 8.99 -8.28 4.32
CA PRO A 121 7.78 -8.26 3.50
C PRO A 121 7.84 -7.21 2.38
N ILE A 122 8.38 -6.03 2.65
CA ILE A 122 8.50 -4.95 1.65
C ILE A 122 9.45 -5.33 0.51
N PHE A 123 10.60 -5.94 0.85
CA PHE A 123 11.55 -6.41 -0.15
C PHE A 123 10.95 -7.51 -1.04
N PHE A 124 10.32 -8.54 -0.46
CA PHE A 124 9.69 -9.60 -1.26
C PHE A 124 8.50 -9.11 -2.08
N LEU A 125 7.74 -8.12 -1.59
CA LEU A 125 6.70 -7.45 -2.36
C LEU A 125 7.28 -6.76 -3.59
N PHE A 126 8.34 -5.97 -3.43
CA PHE A 126 8.98 -5.28 -4.55
C PHE A 126 9.64 -6.24 -5.54
N PHE A 127 10.21 -7.32 -5.05
CA PHE A 127 10.73 -8.41 -5.88
C PHE A 127 9.63 -9.01 -6.76
N GLY A 128 8.52 -9.42 -6.15
CA GLY A 128 7.40 -10.01 -6.90
C GLY A 128 6.70 -9.01 -7.83
N LEU A 129 6.60 -7.74 -7.43
CA LEU A 129 6.07 -6.68 -8.30
C LEU A 129 6.97 -6.44 -9.51
N SER A 130 8.29 -6.38 -9.31
CA SER A 130 9.26 -6.25 -10.41
C SER A 130 9.17 -7.44 -11.36
N LEU A 131 8.96 -8.66 -10.85
CA LEU A 131 8.74 -9.85 -11.68
C LEU A 131 7.50 -9.71 -12.58
N LEU A 132 6.39 -9.19 -12.04
CA LEU A 132 5.16 -8.96 -12.81
C LEU A 132 5.27 -7.77 -13.78
N GLU A 133 6.09 -6.77 -13.43
CA GLU A 133 6.38 -5.60 -14.26
C GLU A 133 7.26 -5.99 -15.46
N ASP A 134 8.39 -6.66 -15.22
CA ASP A 134 9.38 -7.08 -16.22
C ASP A 134 8.84 -8.17 -17.16
N SER A 135 7.92 -9.02 -16.68
CA SER A 135 7.24 -10.01 -17.53
C SER A 135 6.23 -9.38 -18.50
N GLY A 136 5.90 -8.09 -18.33
CA GLY A 136 4.88 -7.39 -19.11
C GLY A 136 3.44 -7.74 -18.69
N TYR A 137 3.25 -8.51 -17.61
CA TYR A 137 1.93 -8.91 -17.14
C TYR A 137 1.10 -7.73 -16.63
N LEU A 138 1.75 -6.78 -15.93
CA LEU A 138 1.09 -5.62 -15.33
C LEU A 138 0.34 -4.76 -16.38
N ALA A 139 0.88 -4.67 -17.60
CA ALA A 139 0.22 -4.00 -18.73
C ALA A 139 -1.08 -4.71 -19.17
N ARG A 140 -1.09 -6.06 -19.21
CA ARG A 140 -2.30 -6.84 -19.51
C ARG A 140 -3.34 -6.72 -18.41
N ALA A 141 -2.90 -6.79 -17.16
CA ALA A 141 -3.77 -6.62 -16.00
C ALA A 141 -4.50 -5.27 -16.05
N ALA A 142 -3.79 -4.18 -16.36
CA ALA A 142 -4.40 -2.87 -16.53
C ALA A 142 -5.43 -2.84 -17.67
N PHE A 143 -5.14 -3.48 -18.81
CA PHE A 143 -6.08 -3.58 -19.93
C PHE A 143 -7.38 -4.32 -19.58
N VAL A 144 -7.28 -5.45 -18.86
CA VAL A 144 -8.44 -6.25 -18.46
C VAL A 144 -9.36 -5.47 -17.51
N VAL A 145 -8.77 -4.67 -16.62
CA VAL A 145 -9.50 -3.92 -15.58
C VAL A 145 -9.94 -2.53 -16.06
N ASP A 146 -9.39 -2.03 -17.18
CA ASP A 146 -9.71 -0.71 -17.73
C ASP A 146 -11.22 -0.49 -17.92
N LYS A 147 -11.95 -1.47 -18.48
CA LYS A 147 -13.40 -1.37 -18.67
C LYS A 147 -14.15 -1.16 -17.35
N VAL A 148 -13.68 -1.74 -16.25
CA VAL A 148 -14.28 -1.57 -14.92
C VAL A 148 -13.92 -0.18 -14.37
N MET A 149 -12.66 0.22 -14.48
CA MET A 149 -12.19 1.54 -14.04
C MET A 149 -12.88 2.67 -14.79
N TYR A 150 -13.04 2.56 -16.10
CA TYR A 150 -13.71 3.54 -16.94
C TYR A 150 -15.16 3.76 -16.50
N LYS A 151 -15.88 2.69 -16.13
CA LYS A 151 -17.23 2.78 -15.56
C LYS A 151 -17.26 3.48 -14.21
N LEU A 152 -16.23 3.30 -13.40
CA LEU A 152 -16.03 3.98 -12.12
C LEU A 152 -15.49 5.41 -12.28
N GLY A 153 -15.31 5.88 -13.52
CA GLY A 153 -14.80 7.20 -13.81
C GLY A 153 -13.30 7.37 -13.53
N LEU A 154 -12.55 6.27 -13.48
CA LEU A 154 -11.10 6.25 -13.29
C LEU A 154 -10.41 5.83 -14.60
N HIS A 155 -9.16 6.23 -14.77
CA HIS A 155 -8.33 5.78 -15.90
C HIS A 155 -7.78 4.38 -15.63
N GLY A 156 -7.70 3.49 -16.63
CA GLY A 156 -7.18 2.12 -16.44
C GLY A 156 -5.76 2.06 -15.86
N LYS A 157 -4.88 3.02 -16.20
CA LYS A 157 -3.53 3.12 -15.60
C LYS A 157 -3.56 3.43 -14.09
N SER A 158 -4.66 3.96 -13.56
CA SER A 158 -4.84 4.25 -12.12
C SER A 158 -4.95 2.98 -11.28
N PHE A 159 -5.38 1.88 -11.91
CA PHE A 159 -5.51 0.59 -11.23
C PHE A 159 -4.16 0.07 -10.73
N ILE A 160 -3.08 0.26 -11.50
CA ILE A 160 -1.74 -0.20 -11.12
C ILE A 160 -1.29 0.45 -9.80
N PRO A 161 -1.26 1.78 -9.66
CA PRO A 161 -0.99 2.47 -8.39
C PRO A 161 -1.87 2.01 -7.23
N MET A 162 -3.18 1.92 -7.47
CA MET A 162 -4.17 1.53 -6.44
C MET A 162 -3.92 0.10 -5.95
N LEU A 163 -3.58 -0.79 -6.87
CA LEU A 163 -3.24 -2.17 -6.56
C LEU A 163 -1.95 -2.26 -5.73
N ILE A 164 -0.90 -1.54 -6.15
CA ILE A 164 0.36 -1.44 -5.40
C ILE A 164 0.12 -0.82 -4.01
N GLY A 165 -0.85 0.09 -3.88
CA GLY A 165 -1.29 0.70 -2.62
C GLY A 165 -1.75 -0.30 -1.55
N PHE A 166 -2.36 -1.43 -1.94
CA PHE A 166 -2.68 -2.52 -1.00
C PHE A 166 -1.46 -3.20 -0.41
N GLY A 167 -0.32 -3.16 -1.11
CA GLY A 167 0.95 -3.55 -0.53
C GLY A 167 1.50 -2.43 0.34
N CYS A 168 1.82 -1.30 -0.28
CA CYS A 168 2.28 -0.11 0.43
C CYS A 168 1.85 1.17 -0.29
N ASN A 169 1.34 2.13 0.46
CA ASN A 169 0.83 3.38 -0.10
C ASN A 169 1.93 4.29 -0.66
N ILE A 170 3.15 4.25 -0.13
CA ILE A 170 4.28 5.06 -0.63
C ILE A 170 4.61 4.71 -2.09
N PRO A 171 4.94 3.45 -2.46
CA PRO A 171 5.17 3.06 -3.85
C PRO A 171 3.90 3.14 -4.69
N GLY A 172 2.71 2.92 -4.11
CA GLY A 172 1.45 3.14 -4.81
C GLY A 172 1.31 4.58 -5.30
N VAL A 173 1.54 5.57 -4.43
CA VAL A 173 1.53 6.99 -4.79
C VAL A 173 2.62 7.31 -5.81
N MET A 174 3.85 6.80 -5.65
CA MET A 174 4.93 7.02 -6.63
C MET A 174 4.62 6.43 -8.01
N ALA A 175 3.93 5.29 -8.07
CA ALA A 175 3.55 4.65 -9.33
C ALA A 175 2.55 5.48 -10.15
N THR A 176 1.83 6.42 -9.53
CA THR A 176 0.89 7.32 -10.23
C THR A 176 1.56 8.18 -11.30
N ARG A 177 2.90 8.32 -11.28
CA ARG A 177 3.69 9.00 -12.32
C ARG A 177 3.53 8.39 -13.73
N THR A 178 3.03 7.15 -13.81
CA THR A 178 2.75 6.44 -15.07
C THR A 178 1.44 6.88 -15.75
N ILE A 179 0.62 7.69 -15.07
CA ILE A 179 -0.64 8.23 -15.59
C ILE A 179 -0.34 9.53 -16.35
N ASP A 180 -0.70 9.58 -17.64
CA ASP A 180 -0.36 10.72 -18.53
C ASP A 180 -1.15 11.98 -18.18
N SER A 181 -2.42 11.82 -17.81
CA SER A 181 -3.32 12.89 -17.41
C SER A 181 -3.04 13.33 -15.97
N GLU A 182 -2.66 14.60 -15.80
CA GLU A 182 -2.42 15.17 -14.47
C GLU A 182 -3.65 15.09 -13.55
N LYS A 183 -4.85 15.29 -14.12
CA LYS A 183 -6.12 15.23 -13.38
C LYS A 183 -6.34 13.83 -12.80
N ASP A 184 -6.16 12.80 -13.61
CA ASP A 184 -6.35 11.41 -13.18
C ASP A 184 -5.22 10.97 -12.24
N ARG A 185 -4.00 11.49 -12.43
CA ARG A 185 -2.87 11.28 -11.52
C ARG A 185 -3.16 11.81 -10.11
N ILE A 186 -3.56 13.07 -9.97
CA ILE A 186 -3.87 13.68 -8.67
C ILE A 186 -5.05 12.96 -8.01
N LEU A 187 -6.10 12.64 -8.78
CA LEU A 187 -7.25 11.88 -8.26
C LEU A 187 -6.80 10.53 -7.69
N THR A 188 -5.93 9.82 -8.41
CA THR A 188 -5.37 8.53 -7.94
C THR A 188 -4.54 8.71 -6.68
N ILE A 189 -3.72 9.76 -6.57
CA ILE A 189 -2.94 10.07 -5.37
C ILE A 189 -3.86 10.29 -4.16
N LEU A 190 -4.99 10.99 -4.32
CA LEU A 190 -5.94 11.27 -3.24
C LEU A 190 -6.70 10.01 -2.78
N VAL A 191 -6.96 9.09 -3.70
CA VAL A 191 -7.73 7.87 -3.44
C VAL A 191 -6.84 6.73 -2.93
N ASN A 192 -5.56 6.70 -3.33
CA ASN A 192 -4.64 5.61 -2.96
C ASN A 192 -4.54 5.37 -1.44
N PRO A 193 -4.47 6.38 -0.56
CA PRO A 193 -4.46 6.18 0.89
C PRO A 193 -5.67 5.41 1.45
N LEU A 194 -6.79 5.36 0.73
CA LEU A 194 -7.98 4.59 1.12
C LEU A 194 -7.81 3.09 0.85
N MET A 195 -6.81 2.70 0.06
CA MET A 195 -6.38 1.31 -0.06
C MET A 195 -5.72 0.87 1.24
N SER A 196 -6.23 -0.22 1.80
CA SER A 196 -5.74 -0.75 3.07
C SER A 196 -4.48 -1.57 2.82
N CYS A 197 -3.34 -1.02 3.23
CA CYS A 197 -2.06 -1.71 3.17
C CYS A 197 -1.96 -2.83 4.22
N SER A 198 -1.02 -3.74 4.04
CA SER A 198 -0.77 -4.85 4.97
C SER A 198 -0.51 -4.39 6.41
N ALA A 199 0.15 -3.25 6.58
CA ALA A 199 0.41 -2.66 7.89
C ALA A 199 -0.84 -2.21 8.66
N ARG A 200 -2.00 -2.09 7.99
CA ARG A 200 -3.28 -1.82 8.69
C ARG A 200 -3.95 -3.07 9.22
N LEU A 201 -3.57 -4.25 8.72
CA LEU A 201 -4.18 -5.52 9.11
C LEU A 201 -4.01 -5.80 10.61
N PRO A 202 -2.84 -5.60 11.24
CA PRO A 202 -2.70 -5.73 12.69
C PRO A 202 -3.65 -4.82 13.47
N VAL A 203 -3.82 -3.56 13.04
CA VAL A 203 -4.72 -2.61 13.68
C VAL A 203 -6.19 -3.03 13.52
N TYR A 204 -6.58 -3.52 12.34
CA TYR A 204 -7.93 -4.03 12.11
C TYR A 204 -8.21 -5.29 12.91
N LEU A 205 -7.25 -6.20 13.03
CA LEU A 205 -7.36 -7.36 13.89
C LEU A 205 -7.46 -6.97 15.35
N LEU A 206 -6.61 -6.07 15.83
CA LEU A 206 -6.64 -5.57 17.21
C LEU A 206 -8.02 -4.99 17.57
N ILE A 207 -8.49 -4.00 16.80
CA ILE A 207 -9.77 -3.34 17.08
C ILE A 207 -10.95 -4.29 16.82
N GLY A 208 -10.89 -5.08 15.75
CA GLY A 208 -11.91 -6.05 15.39
C GLY A 208 -12.07 -7.13 16.45
N GLY A 209 -10.98 -7.66 17.00
CA GLY A 209 -11.02 -8.63 18.09
C GLY A 209 -11.55 -8.03 19.40
N ALA A 210 -11.15 -6.81 19.72
CA ALA A 210 -11.61 -6.16 20.93
C ALA A 210 -13.14 -5.88 20.89
N VAL A 211 -13.63 -5.32 19.79
CA VAL A 211 -15.04 -4.89 19.66
C VAL A 211 -15.97 -6.03 19.25
N LEU A 212 -15.58 -6.83 18.25
CA LEU A 212 -16.45 -7.83 17.61
C LEU A 212 -16.14 -9.27 18.06
N GLY A 213 -15.01 -9.51 18.71
CA GLY A 213 -14.72 -10.80 19.31
C GLY A 213 -14.65 -11.96 18.32
N PRO A 214 -15.53 -12.98 18.44
CA PRO A 214 -15.61 -14.08 17.49
C PRO A 214 -15.83 -13.63 16.03
N TYR A 215 -16.43 -12.45 15.83
CA TYR A 215 -16.69 -11.90 14.49
C TYR A 215 -15.56 -11.00 13.97
N ALA A 216 -14.39 -10.96 14.63
CA ALA A 216 -13.26 -10.13 14.22
C ALA A 216 -12.83 -10.33 12.78
N ALA A 217 -12.76 -11.58 12.31
CA ALA A 217 -12.40 -11.90 10.94
C ALA A 217 -13.40 -11.30 9.92
N ALA A 218 -14.70 -11.39 10.23
CA ALA A 218 -15.75 -10.78 9.41
C ALA A 218 -15.68 -9.24 9.45
N GLY A 219 -15.39 -8.66 10.62
CA GLY A 219 -15.17 -7.22 10.80
C GLY A 219 -13.99 -6.71 9.98
N THR A 220 -12.83 -7.36 10.07
CA THR A 220 -11.64 -7.03 9.28
C THR A 220 -11.93 -7.13 7.79
N TYR A 221 -12.59 -8.21 7.34
CA TYR A 221 -13.00 -8.35 5.94
C TYR A 221 -13.94 -7.21 5.49
N ALA A 222 -14.93 -6.86 6.31
CA ALA A 222 -15.84 -5.75 6.03
C ALA A 222 -15.09 -4.41 5.94
N MET A 223 -14.07 -4.17 6.77
CA MET A 223 -13.24 -2.96 6.70
C MET A 223 -12.44 -2.88 5.40
N TYR A 224 -11.90 -4.00 4.90
CA TYR A 224 -11.22 -4.04 3.60
C TYR A 224 -12.18 -3.70 2.46
N VAL A 225 -13.35 -4.34 2.43
CA VAL A 225 -14.38 -4.06 1.41
C VAL A 225 -14.87 -2.61 1.50
N LEU A 226 -15.08 -2.10 2.71
CA LEU A 226 -15.46 -0.71 2.96
C LEU A 226 -14.38 0.26 2.47
N GLY A 227 -13.09 -0.04 2.68
CA GLY A 227 -11.98 0.77 2.16
C GLY A 227 -12.01 0.89 0.64
N ILE A 228 -12.25 -0.21 -0.07
CA ILE A 228 -12.39 -0.23 -1.53
C ILE A 228 -13.63 0.56 -1.97
N ALA A 229 -14.77 0.34 -1.31
CA ALA A 229 -16.01 1.04 -1.60
C ALA A 229 -15.88 2.55 -1.39
N LEU A 230 -15.23 2.96 -0.28
CA LEU A 230 -14.95 4.35 0.05
C LEU A 230 -13.96 4.97 -0.95
N ALA A 231 -12.94 4.23 -1.37
CA ALA A 231 -11.99 4.67 -2.39
C ALA A 231 -12.71 5.01 -3.71
N VAL A 232 -13.57 4.11 -4.18
CA VAL A 232 -14.39 4.32 -5.38
C VAL A 232 -15.40 5.44 -5.18
N GLY A 233 -16.07 5.49 -4.02
CA GLY A 233 -17.03 6.53 -3.67
C GLY A 233 -16.40 7.93 -3.65
N MET A 234 -15.23 8.07 -3.04
CA MET A 234 -14.46 9.31 -3.00
C MET A 234 -13.94 9.71 -4.37
N ALA A 235 -13.48 8.76 -5.19
CA ALA A 235 -13.09 9.03 -6.57
C ALA A 235 -14.25 9.64 -7.38
N LEU A 236 -15.43 9.02 -7.30
CA LEU A 236 -16.65 9.49 -7.97
C LEU A 236 -17.14 10.83 -7.40
N LEU A 237 -17.07 11.00 -6.08
CA LEU A 237 -17.44 12.24 -5.40
C LEU A 237 -16.56 13.40 -5.90
N PHE A 238 -15.24 13.27 -5.81
CA PHE A 238 -14.29 14.30 -6.26
C PHE A 238 -14.47 14.66 -7.72
N ARG A 239 -14.75 13.66 -8.57
CA ARG A 239 -14.99 13.90 -9.99
C ARG A 239 -16.27 14.68 -10.26
N ARG A 240 -17.30 14.52 -9.43
CA ARG A 240 -18.58 15.21 -9.54
C ARG A 240 -18.56 16.61 -8.92
N THR A 241 -17.93 16.75 -7.76
CA THR A 241 -17.93 17.99 -6.96
C THR A 241 -16.88 18.99 -7.41
N ILE A 242 -15.66 18.56 -7.75
CA ILE A 242 -14.55 19.47 -8.03
C ILE A 242 -14.51 19.80 -9.54
N PRO A 243 -14.68 21.07 -9.95
CA PRO A 243 -14.69 21.45 -11.36
C PRO A 243 -13.40 21.11 -12.11
N TYR A 244 -12.25 21.13 -11.42
CA TYR A 244 -10.94 20.79 -12.00
C TYR A 244 -10.89 19.34 -12.54
N PHE A 245 -11.51 18.39 -11.84
CA PHE A 245 -11.56 16.97 -12.21
C PHE A 245 -12.74 16.61 -13.14
N ARG A 246 -13.59 17.58 -13.53
CA ARG A 246 -14.68 17.33 -14.48
C ARG A 246 -14.12 17.03 -15.87
N GLY A 247 -14.62 15.95 -16.46
CA GLY A 247 -14.23 15.48 -17.79
C GLY A 247 -14.36 13.96 -17.91
N ARG A 248 -14.32 13.45 -19.14
CA ARG A 248 -14.14 12.02 -19.37
C ARG A 248 -12.69 11.63 -19.08
N PRO A 249 -12.41 10.40 -18.62
CA PRO A 249 -11.03 9.95 -18.46
C PRO A 249 -10.32 10.05 -19.82
N SER A 250 -9.01 10.31 -19.82
CA SER A 250 -8.24 10.27 -21.06
C SER A 250 -8.44 8.91 -21.77
N PRO A 251 -8.46 8.86 -23.11
CA PRO A 251 -8.51 7.60 -23.83
C PRO A 251 -7.35 6.70 -23.41
N PHE A 252 -7.66 5.46 -23.01
CA PHE A 252 -6.64 4.50 -22.62
C PHE A 252 -6.00 3.92 -23.87
N ILE A 253 -4.87 4.51 -24.29
CA ILE A 253 -4.02 3.96 -25.35
C ILE A 253 -2.81 3.34 -24.64
N LEU A 254 -2.73 2.02 -24.65
CA LEU A 254 -1.60 1.27 -24.12
C LEU A 254 -1.04 0.37 -25.21
N GLU A 255 0.20 0.63 -25.63
CA GLU A 255 0.96 -0.31 -26.43
C GLU A 255 1.32 -1.50 -25.54
N LEU A 256 0.77 -2.68 -25.85
CA LEU A 256 1.06 -3.89 -25.08
C LEU A 256 2.53 -4.29 -25.29
N PRO A 257 3.39 -4.28 -24.25
CA PRO A 257 4.80 -4.65 -24.40
C PRO A 257 4.93 -6.13 -24.76
N MET A 258 5.99 -6.55 -25.43
CA MET A 258 6.21 -8.00 -25.65
C MET A 258 6.52 -8.72 -24.32
N TYR A 259 6.11 -9.98 -24.20
CA TYR A 259 6.52 -10.81 -23.06
C TYR A 259 8.05 -10.92 -23.03
N SER A 260 8.62 -10.51 -21.90
CA SER A 260 10.04 -10.63 -21.64
C SER A 260 10.26 -11.60 -20.50
N ARG A 261 11.36 -12.36 -20.53
CA ARG A 261 11.75 -13.16 -19.38
C ARG A 261 12.46 -12.24 -18.38
N PRO A 262 11.95 -12.10 -17.15
CA PRO A 262 12.59 -11.24 -16.15
C PRO A 262 13.98 -11.78 -15.82
N LYS A 263 14.99 -10.91 -15.85
CA LYS A 263 16.35 -11.28 -15.42
C LYS A 263 16.42 -11.11 -13.91
N VAL A 264 16.77 -12.17 -13.20
CA VAL A 264 16.88 -12.18 -11.72
C VAL A 264 17.75 -11.02 -11.21
N ARG A 265 18.83 -10.69 -11.92
CA ARG A 265 19.71 -9.57 -11.58
C ARG A 265 18.96 -8.23 -11.55
N ASP A 266 18.15 -7.95 -12.56
CA ASP A 266 17.43 -6.69 -12.68
C ASP A 266 16.34 -6.60 -11.61
N THR A 267 15.64 -7.71 -11.38
CA THR A 267 14.63 -7.84 -10.32
C THR A 267 15.22 -7.63 -8.92
N LEU A 268 16.42 -8.15 -8.64
CA LEU A 268 17.12 -7.95 -7.36
C LEU A 268 17.64 -6.52 -7.19
N ILE A 269 18.12 -5.88 -8.26
CA ILE A 269 18.54 -4.47 -8.22
C ILE A 269 17.34 -3.58 -7.91
N HIS A 270 16.20 -3.77 -8.60
CA HIS A 270 14.99 -3.00 -8.35
C HIS A 270 14.41 -3.24 -6.96
N MET A 271 14.47 -4.48 -6.47
CA MET A 271 14.14 -4.80 -5.07
C MET A 271 15.01 -3.99 -4.10
N TRP A 272 16.33 -4.00 -4.29
CA TRP A 272 17.26 -3.30 -3.41
C TRP A 272 17.11 -1.78 -3.46
N GLU A 273 16.99 -1.20 -4.65
CA GLU A 273 16.82 0.25 -4.82
C GLU A 273 15.54 0.76 -4.15
N ARG A 274 14.41 0.11 -4.43
CA ARG A 274 13.10 0.49 -3.86
C ARG A 274 13.06 0.24 -2.35
N GLY A 275 13.60 -0.90 -1.89
CA GLY A 275 13.69 -1.25 -0.47
C GLY A 275 14.62 -0.34 0.33
N SER A 276 15.78 0.02 -0.21
CA SER A 276 16.72 0.96 0.44
C SER A 276 16.15 2.37 0.54
N LEU A 277 15.41 2.82 -0.49
CA LEU A 277 14.73 4.12 -0.46
C LEU A 277 13.68 4.17 0.65
N PHE A 278 12.94 3.08 0.86
CA PHE A 278 11.99 2.94 1.97
C PHE A 278 12.72 3.04 3.32
N LEU A 279 13.79 2.27 3.52
CA LEU A 279 14.54 2.27 4.78
C LEU A 279 15.09 3.65 5.15
N ARG A 280 15.63 4.40 4.18
CA ARG A 280 16.18 5.74 4.41
C ARG A 280 15.11 6.79 4.73
N LYS A 281 13.97 6.75 4.05
CA LYS A 281 12.92 7.79 4.17
C LYS A 281 11.89 7.47 5.25
N ALA A 282 11.33 6.26 5.24
CA ALA A 282 10.30 5.86 6.19
C ALA A 282 10.93 5.47 7.53
N GLY A 283 12.04 4.71 7.50
CA GLY A 283 12.69 4.23 8.73
C GLY A 283 13.13 5.36 9.66
N THR A 284 13.67 6.46 9.13
CA THR A 284 14.08 7.63 9.93
C THR A 284 12.89 8.35 10.58
N ILE A 285 11.77 8.48 9.87
CA ILE A 285 10.55 9.10 10.39
C ILE A 285 9.89 8.22 11.46
N ILE A 286 9.80 6.90 11.22
CA ILE A 286 9.19 5.96 12.16
C ILE A 286 10.03 5.89 13.44
N LEU A 287 11.35 5.73 13.34
CA LEU A 287 12.25 5.68 14.49
C LEU A 287 12.15 6.97 15.33
N ALA A 288 12.16 8.14 14.68
CA ALA A 288 11.97 9.41 15.39
C ALA A 288 10.61 9.47 16.10
N GLY A 289 9.55 8.97 15.46
CA GLY A 289 8.22 8.87 16.07
C GLY A 289 8.19 7.98 17.30
N ILE A 290 8.80 6.79 17.25
CA ILE A 290 8.86 5.85 18.37
C ILE A 290 9.66 6.43 19.54
N ILE A 291 10.81 7.05 19.27
CA ILE A 291 11.61 7.73 20.31
C ILE A 291 10.78 8.83 20.99
N VAL A 292 10.02 9.61 20.23
CA VAL A 292 9.14 10.66 20.79
C VAL A 292 8.02 10.05 21.63
N VAL A 293 7.38 8.98 21.16
CA VAL A 293 6.35 8.27 21.94
C VAL A 293 6.93 7.75 23.25
N TRP A 294 8.10 7.12 23.20
CA TRP A 294 8.80 6.60 24.37
C TRP A 294 9.16 7.71 25.37
N ILE A 295 9.64 8.87 24.91
CA ILE A 295 9.94 10.01 25.79
C ILE A 295 8.66 10.50 26.49
N LEU A 296 7.57 10.60 25.72
CA LEU A 296 6.29 11.08 26.24
C LEU A 296 5.62 10.08 27.18
N SER A 297 5.78 8.77 26.93
CA SER A 297 5.22 7.72 27.78
C SER A 297 5.98 7.58 29.09
N SER A 298 7.30 7.82 29.08
CA SER A 298 8.15 7.51 30.22
C SER A 298 8.31 8.67 31.21
N TYR A 299 8.06 9.92 30.79
CA TYR A 299 8.21 11.10 31.65
C TYR A 299 6.86 11.65 32.16
N PRO A 300 6.72 12.02 33.45
CA PRO A 300 7.69 11.94 34.55
C PRO A 300 7.88 10.52 35.10
N TRP A 301 9.13 10.18 35.45
CA TRP A 301 9.53 8.83 35.87
C TRP A 301 8.79 8.37 37.14
N GLY A 302 8.28 7.13 37.12
CA GLY A 302 7.59 6.52 38.27
C GLY A 302 6.14 6.95 38.47
N ALA A 303 5.61 7.85 37.62
CA ALA A 303 4.19 8.17 37.59
C ALA A 303 3.41 7.11 36.79
N PRO A 304 2.14 6.83 37.14
CA PRO A 304 1.27 6.02 36.29
C PRO A 304 1.22 6.59 34.86
N ILE A 305 1.07 5.75 33.84
CA ILE A 305 0.99 6.16 32.42
C ILE A 305 -0.07 7.27 32.20
N GLU A 306 -1.11 7.31 33.03
CA GLU A 306 -2.16 8.34 33.01
C GLU A 306 -1.67 9.76 33.34
N GLU A 307 -0.60 9.88 34.13
CA GLU A 307 0.03 11.14 34.53
C GLU A 307 1.29 11.46 33.69
N SER A 308 1.70 10.54 32.80
CA SER A 308 2.74 10.80 31.81
C SER A 308 2.36 11.94 30.86
N TYR A 309 3.35 12.56 30.21
CA TYR A 309 3.07 13.54 29.16
C TYR A 309 2.20 12.96 28.03
N LEU A 310 2.31 11.65 27.76
CA LEU A 310 1.43 10.94 26.85
C LEU A 310 -0.03 10.94 27.33
N GLY A 311 -0.26 10.68 28.61
CA GLY A 311 -1.58 10.73 29.25
C GLY A 311 -2.19 12.13 29.25
N ILE A 312 -1.38 13.16 29.54
CA ILE A 312 -1.79 14.57 29.49
C ILE A 312 -2.19 14.97 28.06
N LEU A 313 -1.39 14.59 27.05
CA LEU A 313 -1.70 14.82 25.65
C LEU A 313 -3.00 14.09 25.26
N GLY A 314 -3.19 12.86 25.74
CA GLY A 314 -4.41 12.08 25.50
C GLY A 314 -5.66 12.75 26.04
N ARG A 315 -5.63 13.22 27.29
CA ARG A 315 -6.76 13.96 27.91
C ARG A 315 -7.02 15.30 27.22
N PHE A 316 -5.99 15.95 26.70
CA PHE A 316 -6.15 17.16 25.90
C PHE A 316 -6.84 16.87 24.56
N LEU A 317 -6.54 15.74 23.92
CA LEU A 317 -7.14 15.31 22.66
C LEU A 317 -8.51 14.64 22.82
N GLU A 318 -8.80 14.07 23.99
CA GLU A 318 -10.04 13.35 24.31
C GLU A 318 -11.33 14.07 23.87
N PRO A 319 -11.52 15.40 24.08
CA PRO A 319 -12.76 16.07 23.70
C PRO A 319 -13.07 15.98 22.19
N ILE A 320 -12.04 15.90 21.35
CA ILE A 320 -12.18 15.78 19.88
C ILE A 320 -12.63 14.36 19.49
N PHE A 321 -12.16 13.34 20.22
CA PHE A 321 -12.43 11.94 19.92
C PHE A 321 -13.60 11.34 20.73
N ARG A 322 -14.06 12.02 21.78
CA ARG A 322 -15.22 11.62 22.59
C ARG A 322 -16.51 11.42 21.77
N PRO A 323 -16.84 12.24 20.73
CA PRO A 323 -17.98 11.97 19.86
C PRO A 323 -17.88 10.67 19.06
N LEU A 324 -16.67 10.16 18.86
CA LEU A 324 -16.40 8.87 18.20
C LEU A 324 -16.41 7.69 19.19
N GLY A 325 -16.54 7.95 20.50
CA GLY A 325 -16.54 6.93 21.55
C GLY A 325 -15.15 6.43 21.97
N PHE A 326 -14.08 7.16 21.64
CA PHE A 326 -12.72 6.82 22.08
C PHE A 326 -12.34 7.53 23.38
N ASP A 327 -11.75 6.78 24.31
CA ASP A 327 -11.08 7.31 25.50
C ASP A 327 -9.73 7.96 25.16
N TRP A 328 -9.09 8.60 26.14
CA TRP A 328 -7.77 9.23 25.99
C TRP A 328 -6.71 8.27 25.40
N ARG A 329 -6.77 6.97 25.72
CA ARG A 329 -5.89 5.92 25.18
C ARG A 329 -6.03 5.79 23.66
N GLY A 330 -7.27 5.74 23.17
CA GLY A 330 -7.58 5.69 21.75
C GLY A 330 -7.23 7.00 21.03
N ALA A 331 -7.42 8.15 21.69
CA ALA A 331 -7.05 9.45 21.16
C ALA A 331 -5.53 9.58 20.91
N VAL A 332 -4.71 9.12 21.88
CA VAL A 332 -3.24 9.06 21.74
C VAL A 332 -2.85 8.12 20.60
N ALA A 333 -3.36 6.88 20.60
CA ALA A 333 -3.02 5.88 19.60
C ALA A 333 -3.37 6.36 18.17
N LEU A 334 -4.52 7.01 17.98
CA LEU A 334 -4.92 7.59 16.70
C LEU A 334 -4.04 8.77 16.27
N PHE A 335 -3.61 9.61 17.22
CA PHE A 335 -2.74 10.75 16.94
C PHE A 335 -1.36 10.30 16.45
N PHE A 336 -0.70 9.39 17.17
CA PHE A 336 0.59 8.85 16.73
C PHE A 336 0.46 7.95 15.50
N GLY A 337 -0.71 7.33 15.31
CA GLY A 337 -1.10 6.64 14.09
C GLY A 337 -1.13 7.50 12.82
N PHE A 338 -1.08 8.83 12.93
CA PHE A 338 -0.90 9.71 11.78
C PHE A 338 0.53 9.67 11.23
N ILE A 339 1.53 9.53 12.10
CA ILE A 339 2.95 9.47 11.73
C ILE A 339 3.25 8.15 11.03
N ALA A 340 2.88 7.03 11.66
CA ALA A 340 2.97 5.71 11.07
C ALA A 340 1.86 4.82 11.63
N LYS A 341 1.24 3.99 10.78
CA LYS A 341 0.06 3.20 11.18
C LYS A 341 0.44 2.06 12.12
N GLU A 342 1.71 1.64 12.06
CA GLU A 342 2.34 0.63 12.87
C GLU A 342 2.51 1.08 14.33
N ILE A 343 2.72 2.38 14.56
CA ILE A 343 2.86 2.97 15.90
C ILE A 343 1.57 2.83 16.71
N VAL A 344 0.41 2.64 16.08
CA VAL A 344 -0.88 2.47 16.77
C VAL A 344 -0.84 1.23 17.68
N VAL A 345 -0.34 0.10 17.16
CA VAL A 345 -0.30 -1.16 17.94
C VAL A 345 0.73 -1.05 19.06
N GLY A 346 1.93 -0.54 18.77
CA GLY A 346 2.95 -0.29 19.78
C GLY A 346 2.50 0.69 20.87
N SER A 347 1.78 1.75 20.49
CA SER A 347 1.21 2.70 21.46
C SER A 347 0.19 2.03 22.36
N PHE A 348 -0.67 1.15 21.84
CA PHE A 348 -1.60 0.39 22.68
C PHE A 348 -0.88 -0.57 23.62
N ALA A 349 0.13 -1.31 23.14
CA ALA A 349 0.94 -2.18 23.99
C ALA A 349 1.54 -1.40 25.17
N VAL A 350 2.26 -0.31 24.88
CA VAL A 350 2.86 0.57 25.90
C VAL A 350 1.81 1.13 26.87
N ILE A 351 0.67 1.62 26.38
CA ILE A 351 -0.38 2.21 27.22
C ILE A 351 -1.03 1.18 28.15
N PHE A 352 -1.18 -0.07 27.71
CA PHE A 352 -1.75 -1.15 28.52
C PHE A 352 -0.72 -1.84 29.42
N GLY A 353 0.55 -1.42 29.39
CA GLY A 353 1.62 -2.03 30.19
C GLY A 353 1.97 -3.46 29.76
N LEU A 354 1.51 -3.85 28.57
CA LEU A 354 1.87 -5.09 27.92
C LEU A 354 3.09 -4.73 27.05
N GLY A 355 4.25 -5.36 27.24
CA GLY A 355 5.46 -5.01 26.46
C GLY A 355 5.20 -4.97 24.94
N GLU A 356 6.07 -4.31 24.16
CA GLU A 356 5.89 -4.20 22.69
C GLU A 356 5.77 -5.58 21.99
N GLU A 357 6.23 -6.66 22.64
CA GLU A 357 6.11 -8.07 22.21
C GLU A 357 4.76 -8.73 22.56
N SER A 358 3.81 -8.03 23.16
CA SER A 358 2.54 -8.63 23.57
C SER A 358 1.69 -9.05 22.36
N GLU A 359 1.25 -10.30 22.37
CA GLU A 359 0.40 -10.84 21.31
C GLU A 359 -0.90 -10.03 21.23
N ILE A 360 -1.37 -9.75 20.01
CA ILE A 360 -2.59 -8.97 19.74
C ILE A 360 -3.80 -9.48 20.57
N GLU A 361 -3.85 -10.78 20.88
CA GLU A 361 -4.89 -11.40 21.71
C GLU A 361 -4.88 -10.93 23.17
N GLU A 362 -3.72 -10.60 23.72
CA GLU A 362 -3.57 -10.12 25.09
C GLU A 362 -4.06 -8.67 25.21
N ILE A 363 -3.68 -7.83 24.25
CA ILE A 363 -4.17 -6.45 24.16
C ILE A 363 -5.70 -6.43 23.94
N GLN A 364 -6.23 -7.33 23.11
CA GLN A 364 -7.68 -7.47 22.89
C GLN A 364 -8.45 -7.83 24.17
N ARG A 365 -7.86 -8.67 25.03
CA ARG A 365 -8.46 -9.05 26.32
C ARG A 365 -8.53 -7.88 27.30
N VAL A 366 -7.57 -6.96 27.26
CA VAL A 366 -7.56 -5.78 28.14
C VAL A 366 -8.46 -4.65 27.62
N ILE A 367 -8.65 -4.55 26.30
CA ILE A 367 -9.57 -3.56 25.70
C ILE A 367 -11.05 -3.94 25.91
N ARG A 368 -11.37 -5.24 25.99
CA ARG A 368 -12.71 -5.74 26.32
C ARG A 368 -13.08 -5.50 27.77
#